data_AF-A0A7X7DNQ9-F1
#
_entry.id   AF-A0A7X7DNQ9-F1
#
_cell.length_a   1.000
_cell.length_b   1.000
_cell.length_c   1.000
_cell.angle_alpha   90.00
_cell.angle_beta   90.00
_cell.angle_gamma   90.00
#
_symmetry.space_group_name_H-M   'P 1'
#
loop_
_entity.id
_entity.type
_entity.pdbx_description
1 polymer ?
#
loop_
_entity_poly.entity_id
_entity_poly.type
_entity_poly.pdbx_seq_one_letter_code
_entity_poly.pdbx_strand_id
1 'polypeptide(L)'
;MKLFKHTFSSALVVITLVKLSAAVDFYTFSSIAKVTLLDSYEQPISESDRKALGSGFPLEIINSKITLGDQITNAIKCKNNDRFYYLLRDDNGGFAGSANVSFQKQTSVVALWDTVELSSGATIKGTSSHSLSKGTTVIRVFQKSSSTYVFAPERNEYGFIQSTTIFQKRSNAVSQPVKVTTTDILESIRRRLDAANEHYTSMFNFFNAHTNQQKSVPKWNIESDGKRIICTLKGSKQAIVQMEQSTSHIVKDIEKFLLSKPYSVRYEHFQIIIATKDHP
;
A
#
# COMPACT_ATOMS: atom_id res chain seq x y z
N MET A 1 65.43 -30.22 2.20
CA MET A 1 65.05 -29.07 3.05
C MET A 1 64.57 -27.93 2.15
N LYS A 2 63.26 -27.69 2.14
CA LYS A 2 62.49 -26.47 1.74
C LYS A 2 61.11 -26.91 1.21
N LEU A 3 60.18 -27.10 2.16
CA LEU A 3 58.75 -27.22 1.90
C LEU A 3 58.21 -25.83 1.57
N PHE A 4 57.82 -25.60 0.32
CA PHE A 4 57.05 -24.43 -0.08
C PHE A 4 55.61 -24.58 0.42
N LYS A 5 55.26 -23.84 1.47
CA LYS A 5 53.86 -23.64 1.87
C LYS A 5 53.24 -22.64 0.90
N HIS A 6 52.46 -23.12 -0.06
CA HIS A 6 51.52 -22.27 -0.79
C HIS A 6 50.30 -22.01 0.11
N THR A 7 50.26 -20.83 0.72
CA THR A 7 49.03 -20.26 1.28
C THR A 7 48.12 -19.85 0.14
N PHE A 8 47.11 -20.67 -0.16
CA PHE A 8 46.00 -20.25 -1.01
C PHE A 8 45.16 -19.23 -0.22
N SER A 9 45.26 -17.97 -0.64
CA SER A 9 44.40 -16.89 -0.16
C SER A 9 43.00 -17.08 -0.76
N SER A 10 42.06 -17.54 0.06
CA SER A 10 40.65 -17.63 -0.30
C SER A 10 40.09 -16.23 -0.55
N ALA A 11 40.02 -15.80 -1.81
CA ALA A 11 39.25 -14.63 -2.20
C ALA A 11 37.76 -14.96 -2.05
N LEU A 12 37.16 -14.47 -0.97
CA LEU A 12 35.72 -14.50 -0.75
C LEU A 12 35.07 -13.57 -1.77
N VAL A 13 34.60 -14.12 -2.88
CA VAL A 13 33.77 -13.39 -3.85
C VAL A 13 32.40 -13.17 -3.20
N VAL A 14 32.19 -11.98 -2.64
CA VAL A 14 30.87 -11.54 -2.20
C VAL A 14 30.06 -11.23 -3.46
N ILE A 15 29.25 -12.18 -3.91
CA ILE A 15 28.26 -11.97 -4.96
C ILE A 15 27.13 -11.17 -4.33
N THR A 16 27.16 -9.85 -4.49
CA THR A 16 26.03 -8.99 -4.15
C THR A 16 24.86 -9.34 -5.07
N LEU A 17 23.82 -10.00 -4.54
CA LEU A 17 22.56 -10.16 -5.25
C LEU A 17 21.96 -8.76 -5.48
N VAL A 18 22.20 -8.19 -6.65
CA VAL A 18 21.44 -7.04 -7.13
C VAL A 18 20.04 -7.58 -7.44
N LYS A 19 19.05 -7.26 -6.60
CA LYS A 19 17.65 -7.43 -6.97
C LYS A 19 17.41 -6.56 -8.20
N LEU A 20 17.36 -7.17 -9.37
CA LEU A 20 16.94 -6.53 -10.61
C LEU A 20 15.45 -6.22 -10.43
N SER A 21 15.12 -5.03 -9.94
CA SER A 21 13.75 -4.55 -9.95
C SER A 21 13.33 -4.44 -11.41
N ALA A 22 12.23 -5.11 -11.78
CA ALA A 22 11.67 -4.98 -13.12
C ALA A 22 11.40 -3.50 -13.41
N ALA A 23 11.78 -3.06 -14.60
CA ALA A 23 11.44 -1.73 -15.07
C ALA A 23 9.93 -1.66 -15.30
N VAL A 24 9.28 -0.64 -14.75
CA VAL A 24 7.83 -0.43 -14.85
C VAL A 24 7.53 0.93 -15.44
N ASP A 25 6.27 1.13 -15.86
CA ASP A 25 5.80 2.42 -16.36
C ASP A 25 4.86 3.07 -15.35
N PHE A 26 4.89 4.40 -15.27
CA PHE A 26 3.96 5.19 -14.45
C PHE A 26 3.28 6.28 -15.27
N TYR A 27 2.07 6.65 -14.87
CA TYR A 27 1.49 7.96 -15.18
C TYR A 27 1.59 8.88 -13.95
N THR A 28 1.97 10.13 -14.18
CA THR A 28 1.91 11.21 -13.17
C THR A 28 0.99 12.31 -13.69
N PHE A 29 0.10 12.81 -12.84
CA PHE A 29 -0.91 13.81 -13.21
C PHE A 29 -0.71 15.09 -12.41
N SER A 30 -0.86 16.24 -13.06
CA SER A 30 -0.91 17.52 -12.35
C SER A 30 -2.09 17.61 -11.38
N SER A 31 -3.22 16.97 -11.70
CA SER A 31 -4.36 16.84 -10.80
C SER A 31 -5.14 15.55 -11.07
N ILE A 32 -4.86 14.50 -10.29
CA ILE A 32 -5.58 13.22 -10.39
C ILE A 32 -7.07 13.36 -10.04
N ALA A 33 -7.41 14.33 -9.20
CA ALA A 33 -8.79 14.55 -8.74
C ALA A 33 -9.76 14.86 -9.89
N LYS A 34 -9.27 15.45 -10.98
CA LYS A 34 -10.08 15.77 -12.16
C LYS A 34 -10.26 14.59 -13.10
N VAL A 35 -9.40 13.57 -13.00
CA VAL A 35 -9.46 12.40 -13.87
C VAL A 35 -10.47 11.38 -13.33
N THR A 36 -11.18 10.71 -14.22
CA THR A 36 -12.08 9.63 -13.82
C THR A 36 -11.29 8.39 -13.44
N LEU A 37 -11.13 8.23 -12.12
CA LEU A 37 -10.43 7.13 -11.47
C LEU A 37 -11.43 6.34 -10.63
N LEU A 38 -11.42 5.02 -10.82
CA LEU A 38 -12.22 4.06 -10.06
C LEU A 38 -11.33 3.26 -9.11
N ASP A 39 -11.90 2.77 -8.02
CA ASP A 39 -11.23 1.93 -7.04
C ASP A 39 -11.13 0.46 -7.49
N SER A 40 -10.66 -0.44 -6.62
CA SER A 40 -10.52 -1.86 -6.93
C SER A 40 -11.82 -2.60 -7.26
N TYR A 41 -12.98 -2.01 -6.93
CA TYR A 41 -14.32 -2.54 -7.17
C TYR A 41 -15.00 -1.88 -8.36
N GLU A 42 -14.25 -1.11 -9.17
CA GLU A 42 -14.77 -0.36 -10.31
C GLU A 42 -15.78 0.72 -9.90
N GLN A 43 -15.69 1.21 -8.66
CA GLN A 43 -16.56 2.26 -8.15
C GLN A 43 -15.86 3.63 -8.18
N PRO A 44 -16.60 4.73 -8.40
CA PRO A 44 -16.03 6.06 -8.29
C PRO A 44 -15.39 6.31 -6.91
N ILE A 45 -14.17 6.86 -6.91
CA ILE A 45 -13.51 7.21 -5.65
C ILE A 45 -14.28 8.34 -4.96
N SER A 46 -14.55 8.13 -3.66
CA SER A 46 -15.20 9.09 -2.77
C SER A 46 -14.48 10.44 -2.75
N GLU A 47 -15.18 11.54 -2.45
CA GLU A 47 -14.53 12.86 -2.39
C GLU A 47 -13.41 12.93 -1.34
N SER A 48 -13.58 12.27 -0.20
CA SER A 48 -12.57 12.22 0.87
C SER A 48 -11.31 11.49 0.40
N ASP A 49 -11.46 10.33 -0.24
CA ASP A 49 -10.32 9.57 -0.75
C ASP A 49 -9.64 10.31 -1.90
N ARG A 50 -10.42 10.99 -2.75
CA ARG A 50 -9.92 11.79 -3.86
C ARG A 50 -9.04 12.95 -3.39
N LYS A 51 -9.40 13.63 -2.30
CA LYS A 51 -8.57 14.67 -1.67
C LYS A 51 -7.29 14.08 -1.08
N ALA A 52 -7.35 12.88 -0.53
CA ALA A 52 -6.19 12.21 0.06
C ALA A 52 -5.14 11.75 -0.97
N LEU A 53 -5.47 11.68 -2.26
CA LEU A 53 -4.50 11.31 -3.31
C LEU A 53 -3.37 12.34 -3.47
N GLY A 54 -3.60 13.61 -3.11
CA GLY A 54 -2.60 14.66 -3.22
C GLY A 54 -2.25 15.07 -4.66
N SER A 55 -1.39 16.08 -4.79
CA SER A 55 -0.93 16.59 -6.09
C SER A 55 0.21 15.73 -6.65
N GLY A 56 0.20 15.46 -7.96
CA GLY A 56 1.25 14.64 -8.60
C GLY A 56 1.07 13.13 -8.41
N PHE A 57 -0.10 12.66 -7.96
CA PHE A 57 -0.34 11.25 -7.64
C PHE A 57 0.10 10.30 -8.77
N PRO A 58 1.03 9.37 -8.51
CA PRO A 58 1.55 8.45 -9.52
C PRO A 58 0.69 7.17 -9.60
N LEU A 59 0.52 6.66 -10.82
CA LEU A 59 -0.15 5.39 -11.10
C LEU A 59 0.79 4.47 -11.87
N GLU A 60 1.27 3.40 -11.25
CA GLU A 60 2.03 2.33 -11.92
C GLU A 60 1.10 1.58 -12.86
N ILE A 61 1.50 1.41 -14.12
CA ILE A 61 0.72 0.76 -15.15
C ILE A 61 0.90 -0.75 -15.01
N ILE A 62 -0.19 -1.47 -14.72
CA ILE A 62 -0.20 -2.94 -14.61
C ILE A 62 -0.70 -3.56 -15.91
N ASN A 63 -1.80 -3.02 -16.45
CA ASN A 63 -2.28 -3.42 -17.77
C ASN A 63 -2.83 -2.20 -18.52
N SER A 64 -2.29 -1.94 -19.71
CA SER A 64 -2.59 -0.76 -20.51
C SER A 64 -3.87 -0.85 -21.36
N LYS A 65 -4.44 -2.07 -21.48
CA LYS A 65 -5.62 -2.36 -22.29
C LYS A 65 -6.48 -3.40 -21.57
N ILE A 66 -7.53 -2.93 -20.91
CA ILE A 66 -8.56 -3.78 -20.32
C ILE A 66 -9.94 -3.20 -20.61
N THR A 67 -10.94 -4.06 -20.53
CA THR A 67 -12.34 -3.71 -20.37
C THR A 67 -12.74 -3.90 -18.91
N LEU A 68 -13.65 -3.07 -18.41
CA LEU A 68 -14.25 -3.23 -17.08
C LEU A 68 -15.20 -4.44 -17.05
N GLY A 69 -15.88 -4.68 -15.92
CA GLY A 69 -16.83 -5.77 -15.74
C GLY A 69 -17.96 -5.79 -16.78
N ASP A 70 -18.29 -4.63 -17.36
CA ASP A 70 -19.27 -4.48 -18.44
C ASP A 70 -18.80 -4.97 -19.82
N GLN A 71 -17.52 -5.34 -19.96
CA GLN A 71 -16.86 -5.77 -21.20
C GLN A 71 -16.85 -4.75 -22.34
N ILE A 72 -17.21 -3.50 -22.06
CA ILE A 72 -17.34 -2.42 -23.07
C ILE A 72 -16.44 -1.24 -22.70
N THR A 73 -16.44 -0.84 -21.43
CA THR A 73 -15.74 0.36 -20.99
C THR A 73 -14.23 0.12 -20.94
N ASN A 74 -13.49 0.85 -21.78
CA ASN A 74 -12.03 0.75 -21.86
C ASN A 74 -11.34 1.46 -20.69
N ALA A 75 -10.41 0.77 -20.06
CA ALA A 75 -9.64 1.29 -18.95
C ALA A 75 -8.16 0.86 -18.98
N ILE A 76 -7.38 1.50 -18.12
CA ILE A 76 -6.02 1.09 -17.75
C ILE A 76 -6.09 0.59 -16.30
N LYS A 77 -5.60 -0.63 -16.06
CA LYS A 77 -5.40 -1.13 -14.70
C LYS A 77 -4.09 -0.57 -14.18
N CYS A 78 -4.19 0.18 -13.10
CA CYS A 78 -3.06 0.80 -12.43
C CYS A 78 -2.96 0.35 -10.97
N LYS A 79 -1.83 0.63 -10.33
CA LYS A 79 -1.73 0.62 -8.87
C LYS A 79 -0.95 1.84 -8.36
N ASN A 80 -1.21 2.23 -7.13
CA ASN A 80 -0.34 3.12 -6.36
C ASN A 80 0.01 2.36 -5.08
N ASN A 81 1.30 2.08 -4.90
CA ASN A 81 1.79 1.15 -3.89
C ASN A 81 1.02 -0.20 -3.96
N ASP A 82 0.22 -0.52 -2.95
CA ASP A 82 -0.56 -1.76 -2.86
C ASP A 82 -2.04 -1.61 -3.26
N ARG A 83 -2.49 -0.42 -3.68
CA ARG A 83 -3.90 -0.18 -4.04
C ARG A 83 -4.08 -0.17 -5.54
N PHE A 84 -5.06 -0.91 -6.04
CA PHE A 84 -5.43 -0.94 -7.46
C PHE A 84 -6.45 0.14 -7.80
N TYR A 85 -6.33 0.64 -9.02
CA TYR A 85 -7.22 1.64 -9.60
C TYR A 85 -7.51 1.30 -11.06
N TYR A 86 -8.66 1.75 -11.54
CA TYR A 86 -8.99 1.74 -12.97
C TYR A 86 -9.09 3.16 -13.48
N LEU A 87 -8.26 3.46 -14.46
CA LEU A 87 -8.18 4.77 -15.09
C LEU A 87 -8.92 4.70 -16.43
N LEU A 88 -10.05 5.41 -16.54
CA LEU A 88 -10.90 5.36 -17.73
C LEU A 88 -10.27 6.11 -18.91
N ARG A 89 -10.38 5.54 -20.10
CA ARG A 89 -10.05 6.24 -21.35
C ARG A 89 -11.26 6.98 -21.89
N ASP A 90 -11.00 8.07 -22.59
CA ASP A 90 -12.01 8.69 -23.44
C ASP A 90 -11.96 8.08 -24.87
N ASP A 91 -12.98 8.42 -25.67
CA ASP A 91 -13.12 7.92 -27.05
C ASP A 91 -12.01 8.40 -27.99
N ASN A 92 -11.27 9.46 -27.60
CA ASN A 92 -10.16 10.03 -28.35
C ASN A 92 -8.80 9.44 -27.93
N GLY A 93 -8.79 8.43 -27.07
CA GLY A 93 -7.59 7.77 -26.57
C GLY A 93 -6.87 8.48 -25.43
N GLY A 94 -7.43 9.59 -24.93
CA GLY A 94 -7.04 10.30 -23.73
C GLY A 94 -7.65 9.69 -22.46
N PHE A 95 -7.74 10.48 -21.40
CA PHE A 95 -8.32 10.06 -20.11
C PHE A 95 -9.65 10.77 -19.85
N ALA A 96 -10.67 10.02 -19.46
CA ALA A 96 -11.97 10.60 -19.13
C ALA A 96 -11.83 11.61 -17.97
N GLY A 97 -12.52 12.76 -18.09
CA GLY A 97 -12.45 13.85 -17.10
C GLY A 97 -11.18 14.70 -17.14
N SER A 98 -10.20 14.39 -17.99
CA SER A 98 -8.89 15.06 -18.00
C SER A 98 -8.83 16.47 -18.60
N ALA A 99 -9.97 17.16 -18.74
CA ALA A 99 -10.00 18.53 -19.25
C ALA A 99 -9.07 19.44 -18.43
N ASN A 100 -8.08 20.04 -19.11
CA ASN A 100 -7.03 20.87 -18.52
C ASN A 100 -6.14 20.16 -17.47
N VAL A 101 -5.99 18.84 -17.56
CA VAL A 101 -5.05 18.06 -16.73
C VAL A 101 -3.85 17.66 -17.58
N SER A 102 -2.68 18.20 -17.27
CA SER A 102 -1.43 17.68 -17.83
C SER A 102 -1.06 16.35 -17.17
N PHE A 103 -0.63 15.38 -17.97
CA PHE A 103 -0.10 14.11 -17.50
C PHE A 103 1.22 13.78 -18.21
N GLN A 104 2.04 12.96 -17.58
CA GLN A 104 3.27 12.46 -18.15
C GLN A 104 3.37 10.96 -17.95
N LYS A 105 3.80 10.24 -18.99
CA LYS A 105 4.17 8.83 -18.89
C LYS A 105 5.67 8.74 -18.55
N GLN A 106 5.99 8.09 -17.45
CA GLN A 106 7.36 7.76 -17.05
C GLN A 106 7.61 6.31 -17.44
N THR A 107 8.45 6.08 -18.44
CA THR A 107 8.69 4.74 -18.99
C THR A 107 9.95 4.10 -18.41
N SER A 108 9.89 2.79 -18.19
CA SER A 108 11.04 1.97 -17.78
C SER A 108 11.79 2.52 -16.56
N VAL A 109 11.03 2.88 -15.52
CA VAL A 109 11.58 3.38 -14.24
C VAL A 109 11.72 2.25 -13.23
N VAL A 110 12.57 2.47 -12.23
CA VAL A 110 12.76 1.53 -11.12
C VAL A 110 11.78 1.87 -10.01
N ALA A 111 10.79 1.02 -9.74
CA ALA A 111 9.91 1.18 -8.60
C ALA A 111 10.67 0.94 -7.27
N LEU A 112 10.40 1.78 -6.27
CA LEU A 112 11.09 1.77 -4.97
C LEU A 112 10.12 1.52 -3.82
N TRP A 113 9.06 2.33 -3.71
CA TRP A 113 8.02 2.27 -2.69
C TRP A 113 8.53 2.11 -1.24
N ASP A 114 9.59 2.83 -0.87
CA ASP A 114 10.17 2.75 0.46
C ASP A 114 10.30 4.10 1.17
N THR A 115 10.16 4.06 2.49
CA THR A 115 10.28 5.24 3.34
C THR A 115 11.73 5.48 3.71
N VAL A 116 12.20 6.70 3.47
CA VAL A 116 13.58 7.13 3.70
C VAL A 116 13.61 8.51 4.33
N GLU A 117 14.79 8.90 4.79
CA GLU A 117 15.05 10.24 5.30
C GLU A 117 16.04 10.96 4.38
N LEU A 118 15.90 12.28 4.25
CA LEU A 118 16.85 13.10 3.51
C LEU A 118 18.12 13.35 4.33
N SER A 119 19.29 12.97 3.81
CA SER A 119 20.59 13.21 4.46
C SER A 119 21.08 14.66 4.29
N SER A 120 20.48 15.42 3.37
CA SER A 120 20.71 16.85 3.12
C SER A 120 19.40 17.54 2.72
N GLY A 121 19.36 18.88 2.75
CA GLY A 121 18.22 19.61 2.18
C GLY A 121 18.04 19.32 0.69
N ALA A 122 16.80 19.39 0.21
CA ALA A 122 16.43 19.11 -1.18
C ALA A 122 15.29 20.00 -1.66
N THR A 123 15.06 20.06 -2.97
CA THR A 123 13.86 20.68 -3.54
C THR A 123 13.01 19.60 -4.20
N ILE A 124 11.76 19.46 -3.76
CA ILE A 124 10.75 18.67 -4.46
C ILE A 124 10.15 19.53 -5.57
N LYS A 125 10.12 19.00 -6.79
CA LYS A 125 9.54 19.61 -7.98
C LYS A 125 8.29 18.83 -8.38
N GLY A 126 7.14 19.24 -7.87
CA GLY A 126 5.83 18.69 -8.16
C GLY A 126 5.01 19.65 -9.04
N THR A 127 3.76 19.89 -8.66
CA THR A 127 2.95 21.00 -9.19
C THR A 127 3.55 22.36 -8.86
N SER A 128 4.25 22.43 -7.73
CA SER A 128 5.02 23.57 -7.28
C SER A 128 6.40 23.10 -6.82
N SER A 129 7.35 24.04 -6.70
CA SER A 129 8.67 23.73 -6.15
C SER A 129 8.73 24.12 -4.67
N HIS A 130 9.15 23.18 -3.83
CA HIS A 130 9.27 23.40 -2.38
C HIS A 130 10.59 22.86 -1.85
N SER A 131 11.18 23.59 -0.90
CA SER A 131 12.36 23.12 -0.19
C SER A 131 11.96 22.19 0.96
N LEU A 132 12.69 21.09 1.08
CA LEU A 132 12.63 20.12 2.17
C LEU A 132 13.94 20.21 2.96
N SER A 133 13.86 20.16 4.28
CA SER A 133 15.03 20.19 5.14
C SER A 133 15.72 18.82 5.21
N LYS A 134 16.98 18.82 5.66
CA LYS A 134 17.64 17.60 6.10
C LYS A 134 16.80 16.97 7.22
N GLY A 135 16.69 15.64 7.22
CA GLY A 135 15.89 14.91 8.21
C GLY A 135 14.42 14.73 7.83
N THR A 136 13.94 15.38 6.76
CA THR A 136 12.55 15.17 6.31
C THR A 136 12.34 13.73 5.85
N THR A 137 11.27 13.12 6.33
CA THR A 137 10.83 11.78 5.90
C THR A 137 10.07 11.88 4.58
N VAL A 138 10.45 11.06 3.61
CA VAL A 138 9.80 10.95 2.30
C VAL A 138 9.61 9.49 1.92
N ILE A 139 8.68 9.21 1.01
CA ILE A 139 8.51 7.89 0.40
C ILE A 139 9.04 7.96 -1.02
N ARG A 140 10.05 7.17 -1.37
CA ARG A 140 10.50 7.06 -2.76
C ARG A 140 9.50 6.20 -3.51
N VAL A 141 8.99 6.72 -4.62
CA VAL A 141 8.01 6.02 -5.47
C VAL A 141 8.76 5.27 -6.56
N PHE A 142 9.52 5.99 -7.37
CA PHE A 142 10.36 5.41 -8.42
C PHE A 142 11.59 6.27 -8.68
N GLN A 143 12.60 5.67 -9.31
CA GLN A 143 13.79 6.37 -9.79
C GLN A 143 13.80 6.38 -11.32
N LYS A 144 14.09 7.56 -11.88
CA LYS A 144 14.32 7.78 -13.31
C LYS A 144 15.64 8.51 -13.50
N SER A 145 16.63 7.82 -14.06
CA SER A 145 17.99 8.37 -14.25
C SER A 145 18.57 8.91 -12.94
N SER A 146 18.92 10.21 -12.90
CA SER A 146 19.48 10.92 -11.74
C SER A 146 18.43 11.56 -10.84
N SER A 147 17.15 11.24 -11.02
CA SER A 147 16.05 11.86 -10.30
C SER A 147 15.19 10.80 -9.62
N THR A 148 14.71 11.11 -8.42
CA THR A 148 13.83 10.23 -7.65
C THR A 148 12.49 10.91 -7.49
N TYR A 149 11.42 10.25 -7.90
CA TYR A 149 10.05 10.69 -7.65
C TYR A 149 9.67 10.27 -6.24
N VAL A 150 9.23 11.23 -5.43
CA VAL A 150 8.94 11.02 -4.01
C VAL A 150 7.56 11.53 -3.64
N PHE A 151 7.03 11.01 -2.54
CA PHE A 151 5.92 11.60 -1.79
C PHE A 151 6.47 12.24 -0.52
N ALA A 152 6.07 13.49 -0.24
CA ALA A 152 6.36 14.19 1.00
C ALA A 152 5.08 14.24 1.87
N PRO A 153 4.93 13.37 2.88
CA PRO A 153 3.69 13.24 3.65
C PRO A 153 3.26 14.54 4.36
N GLU A 154 4.21 15.30 4.90
CA GLU A 154 3.94 16.57 5.60
C GLU A 154 3.27 17.62 4.71
N ARG A 155 3.42 17.50 3.40
CA ARG A 155 2.85 18.43 2.41
C ARG A 155 1.73 17.79 1.57
N ASN A 156 1.52 16.48 1.72
CA ASN A 156 0.66 15.68 0.86
C ASN A 156 0.93 15.89 -0.65
N GLU A 157 2.21 15.91 -1.03
CA GLU A 157 2.66 16.27 -2.38
C GLU A 157 3.63 15.25 -2.95
N TYR A 158 3.47 14.97 -4.25
CA TYR A 158 4.41 14.17 -5.03
C TYR A 158 5.24 15.05 -5.97
N GLY A 159 6.49 14.65 -6.22
CA GLY A 159 7.35 15.35 -7.16
C GLY A 159 8.74 14.77 -7.27
N PHE A 160 9.54 15.32 -8.19
CA PHE A 160 10.92 14.93 -8.38
C PHE A 160 11.86 15.63 -7.42
N ILE A 161 12.78 14.87 -6.85
CA ILE A 161 14.02 15.36 -6.27
C ILE A 161 15.15 15.02 -7.26
N GLN A 162 15.96 16.01 -7.62
CA GLN A 162 17.09 15.85 -8.54
C GLN A 162 18.31 15.23 -7.83
N SER A 163 18.13 14.04 -7.28
CA SER A 163 19.20 13.25 -6.67
C SER A 163 18.74 11.80 -6.50
N THR A 164 19.70 10.89 -6.36
CA THR A 164 19.51 9.48 -6.03
C THR A 164 20.27 9.07 -4.77
N THR A 165 21.11 9.96 -4.23
CA THR A 165 22.10 9.64 -3.18
C THR A 165 21.82 10.30 -1.83
N ILE A 166 20.95 11.31 -1.79
CA ILE A 166 20.62 12.04 -0.56
C ILE A 166 19.56 11.33 0.31
N PHE A 167 19.33 10.05 0.04
CA PHE A 167 18.36 9.23 0.77
C PHE A 167 19.12 8.25 1.65
N GLN A 168 18.87 8.34 2.95
CA GLN A 168 19.35 7.37 3.91
C GLN A 168 18.18 6.52 4.39
N LYS A 169 18.43 5.23 4.60
CA LYS A 169 17.51 4.42 5.40
C LYS A 169 17.33 5.17 6.70
N ARG A 170 16.07 5.31 7.14
CA ARG A 170 15.76 5.86 8.44
C ARG A 170 16.65 5.14 9.45
N SER A 171 17.62 5.85 10.02
CA SER A 171 18.37 5.25 11.12
C SER A 171 17.34 5.06 12.19
N ASN A 172 17.05 3.82 12.54
CA ASN A 172 16.51 3.50 13.85
C ASN A 172 17.62 3.82 14.87
N ALA A 173 18.09 5.07 14.94
CA ALA A 173 18.36 5.64 16.23
C ALA A 173 17.04 5.42 16.94
N VAL A 174 17.05 4.49 17.89
CA VAL A 174 15.90 4.10 18.69
C VAL A 174 15.33 5.39 19.26
N SER A 175 14.42 6.03 18.49
CA SER A 175 13.32 6.75 19.07
C SER A 175 12.77 5.72 20.01
N GLN A 176 12.95 5.96 21.31
CA GLN A 176 12.43 5.09 22.35
C GLN A 176 11.09 4.59 21.84
N PRO A 177 10.85 3.26 21.82
CA PRO A 177 9.58 2.77 21.34
C PRO A 177 8.54 3.61 22.06
N VAL A 178 7.74 4.37 21.30
CA VAL A 178 6.42 4.71 21.80
C VAL A 178 5.93 3.35 22.25
N LYS A 179 5.76 3.17 23.55
CA LYS A 179 5.22 1.94 24.11
C LYS A 179 3.82 1.87 23.52
N VAL A 180 3.72 1.31 22.31
CA VAL A 180 2.48 0.87 21.73
C VAL A 180 2.09 -0.25 22.65
N THR A 181 1.24 0.08 23.59
CA THR A 181 0.76 -0.88 24.57
C THR A 181 -0.08 -1.92 23.83
N THR A 182 -0.23 -3.11 24.41
CA THR A 182 -1.19 -4.11 23.90
C THR A 182 -2.58 -3.50 23.69
N THR A 183 -2.94 -2.46 24.47
CA THR A 183 -4.16 -1.67 24.35
C THR A 183 -4.27 -0.93 23.02
N ASP A 184 -3.22 -0.23 22.57
CA ASP A 184 -3.24 0.54 21.31
C ASP A 184 -3.39 -0.38 20.08
N ILE A 185 -2.78 -1.57 20.15
CA ILE A 185 -2.92 -2.61 19.13
C ILE A 185 -4.34 -3.16 19.13
N LEU A 186 -4.88 -3.48 20.31
CA LEU A 186 -6.25 -3.97 20.47
C LEU A 186 -7.28 -2.98 19.91
N GLU A 187 -7.13 -1.69 20.21
CA GLU A 187 -8.04 -0.66 19.69
C GLU A 187 -7.95 -0.50 18.17
N SER A 188 -6.75 -0.58 17.61
CA SER A 188 -6.55 -0.49 16.16
C SER A 188 -7.18 -1.67 15.42
N ILE A 189 -6.99 -2.89 15.94
CA ILE A 189 -7.61 -4.10 15.39
C ILE A 189 -9.13 -4.02 15.54
N ARG A 190 -9.62 -3.62 16.72
CA ARG A 190 -11.06 -3.44 16.98
C ARG A 190 -11.70 -2.50 15.97
N ARG A 191 -11.11 -1.32 15.75
CA ARG A 191 -11.61 -0.34 14.77
C ARG A 191 -11.69 -0.92 13.35
N ARG A 192 -10.71 -1.72 12.95
CA ARG A 192 -10.69 -2.35 11.62
C ARG A 192 -11.78 -3.41 11.47
N LEU A 193 -12.05 -4.18 12.52
CA LEU A 193 -13.11 -5.19 12.54
C LEU A 193 -14.50 -4.55 12.61
N ASP A 194 -14.65 -3.46 13.37
CA ASP A 194 -15.90 -2.71 13.45
C ASP A 194 -16.28 -2.12 12.09
N ALA A 195 -15.32 -1.54 11.38
CA ALA A 195 -15.53 -1.07 10.00
C ALA A 195 -15.96 -2.21 9.04
N ALA A 196 -15.41 -3.41 9.21
CA ALA A 196 -15.84 -4.58 8.44
C ALA A 196 -17.26 -5.02 8.80
N ASN A 197 -17.60 -5.03 10.09
CA ASN A 197 -18.93 -5.37 10.59
C ASN A 197 -20.01 -4.40 10.08
N GLU A 198 -19.72 -3.10 10.05
CA GLU A 198 -20.61 -2.09 9.47
C GLU A 198 -20.85 -2.35 7.99
N HIS A 199 -19.78 -2.65 7.25
CA HIS A 199 -19.88 -2.98 5.83
C HIS A 199 -20.71 -4.25 5.57
N TYR A 200 -20.47 -5.32 6.34
CA TYR A 200 -21.25 -6.56 6.24
C TYR A 200 -22.72 -6.32 6.56
N THR A 201 -23.01 -5.52 7.58
CA THR A 201 -24.38 -5.17 7.97
C THR A 201 -25.08 -4.45 6.82
N SER A 202 -24.45 -3.44 6.22
CA SER A 202 -25.00 -2.71 5.07
C SER A 202 -25.29 -3.64 3.90
N MET A 203 -24.33 -4.47 3.52
CA MET A 203 -24.46 -5.40 2.39
C MET A 203 -25.55 -6.46 2.60
N PHE A 204 -25.58 -7.11 3.78
CA PHE A 204 -26.58 -8.13 4.07
C PHE A 204 -27.98 -7.54 4.24
N ASN A 205 -28.12 -6.35 4.83
CA ASN A 205 -29.41 -5.66 4.91
C ASN A 205 -29.95 -5.31 3.53
N PHE A 206 -29.09 -4.78 2.64
CA PHE A 206 -29.44 -4.53 1.25
C PHE A 206 -29.90 -5.82 0.56
N PHE A 207 -29.12 -6.90 0.67
CA PHE A 207 -29.45 -8.18 0.05
C PHE A 207 -30.77 -8.77 0.57
N ASN A 208 -30.97 -8.78 1.89
CA ASN A 208 -32.17 -9.30 2.53
C ASN A 208 -33.41 -8.53 2.09
N ALA A 209 -33.32 -7.20 2.00
CA ALA A 209 -34.41 -6.35 1.51
C ALA A 209 -34.77 -6.61 0.05
N HIS A 210 -33.79 -6.87 -0.82
CA HIS A 210 -34.03 -7.09 -2.26
C HIS A 210 -34.46 -8.51 -2.61
N THR A 211 -34.10 -9.50 -1.79
CA THR A 211 -34.38 -10.91 -2.06
C THR A 211 -35.48 -11.50 -1.20
N ASN A 212 -36.04 -10.73 -0.26
CA ASN A 212 -36.96 -11.20 0.79
C ASN A 212 -36.40 -12.40 1.59
N GLN A 213 -35.07 -12.55 1.63
CA GLN A 213 -34.40 -13.54 2.47
C GLN A 213 -34.05 -12.92 3.83
N GLN A 214 -33.96 -13.75 4.87
CA GLN A 214 -33.50 -13.33 6.19
C GLN A 214 -32.19 -14.02 6.55
N LYS A 215 -31.11 -13.63 5.87
CA LYS A 215 -29.77 -14.16 6.19
C LYS A 215 -29.20 -13.42 7.39
N SER A 216 -28.61 -14.19 8.30
CA SER A 216 -27.86 -13.66 9.44
C SER A 216 -26.58 -12.96 8.97
N VAL A 217 -26.35 -11.73 9.43
CA VAL A 217 -25.12 -10.98 9.14
C VAL A 217 -23.94 -11.63 9.89
N PRO A 218 -22.84 -11.98 9.20
CA PRO A 218 -21.63 -12.42 9.89
C PRO A 218 -20.97 -11.26 10.63
N LYS A 219 -20.46 -11.50 11.83
CA LYS A 219 -19.88 -10.47 12.70
C LYS A 219 -18.57 -10.93 13.33
N TRP A 220 -17.54 -10.11 13.20
CA TRP A 220 -16.29 -10.25 13.92
C TRP A 220 -16.46 -9.88 15.38
N ASN A 221 -16.02 -10.77 16.26
CA ASN A 221 -15.82 -10.50 17.68
C ASN A 221 -14.33 -10.51 17.99
N ILE A 222 -13.93 -9.72 18.99
CA ILE A 222 -12.55 -9.64 19.45
C ILE A 222 -12.50 -9.97 20.94
N GLU A 223 -11.60 -10.88 21.31
CA GLU A 223 -11.30 -11.28 22.67
C GLU A 223 -9.79 -11.11 22.91
N SER A 224 -9.40 -10.70 24.11
CA SER A 224 -8.00 -10.52 24.48
C SER A 224 -7.78 -11.01 25.90
N ASP A 225 -6.75 -11.84 26.10
CA ASP A 225 -6.32 -12.34 27.41
C ASP A 225 -5.07 -11.59 27.94
N GLY A 226 -4.69 -10.50 27.26
CA GLY A 226 -3.49 -9.70 27.56
C GLY A 226 -2.19 -10.23 26.93
N LYS A 227 -2.15 -11.51 26.54
CA LYS A 227 -1.01 -12.12 25.82
C LYS A 227 -1.33 -12.36 24.34
N ARG A 228 -2.60 -12.61 24.04
CA ARG A 228 -3.12 -12.94 22.72
C ARG A 228 -4.39 -12.15 22.46
N ILE A 229 -4.58 -11.80 21.20
CA ILE A 229 -5.82 -11.24 20.68
C ILE A 229 -6.40 -12.28 19.73
N ILE A 230 -7.64 -12.67 19.95
CA ILE A 230 -8.36 -13.66 19.14
C ILE A 230 -9.55 -12.95 18.51
N CYS A 231 -9.59 -12.90 17.19
CA CYS A 231 -10.70 -12.38 16.43
C CYS A 231 -11.46 -13.55 15.81
N THR A 232 -12.75 -13.68 16.08
CA THR A 232 -13.58 -14.78 15.57
C THR A 232 -14.73 -14.24 14.73
N LEU A 233 -14.90 -14.77 13.52
CA LEU A 233 -16.06 -14.46 12.69
C LEU A 233 -17.23 -15.36 13.09
N LYS A 234 -18.27 -14.78 13.69
CA LYS A 234 -19.51 -15.50 14.05
C LYS A 234 -20.54 -15.32 12.94
N GLY A 235 -21.23 -16.40 12.60
CA GLY A 235 -22.28 -16.41 11.56
C GLY A 235 -22.65 -17.84 11.18
N SER A 236 -23.57 -18.00 10.24
CA SER A 236 -23.83 -19.32 9.65
C SER A 236 -22.58 -19.81 8.91
N LYS A 237 -22.36 -21.13 8.86
CA LYS A 237 -21.21 -21.72 8.15
C LYS A 237 -21.10 -21.24 6.70
N GLN A 238 -22.25 -21.15 6.01
CA GLN A 238 -22.30 -20.68 4.63
C GLN A 238 -21.89 -19.20 4.51
N ALA A 239 -22.35 -18.33 5.43
CA ALA A 239 -21.97 -16.93 5.43
C ALA A 239 -20.47 -16.75 5.72
N ILE A 240 -19.92 -17.53 6.66
CA ILE A 240 -18.49 -17.48 7.00
C ILE A 240 -17.62 -17.88 5.80
N VAL A 241 -17.97 -18.97 5.09
CA VAL A 241 -17.24 -19.40 3.89
C VAL A 241 -17.28 -18.34 2.80
N GLN A 242 -18.41 -17.68 2.59
CA GLN A 242 -18.54 -16.60 1.60
C GLN A 242 -17.65 -15.38 1.92
N MET A 243 -17.25 -15.20 3.18
CA MET A 243 -16.40 -14.09 3.62
C MET A 243 -14.89 -14.41 3.55
N GLU A 244 -14.47 -15.55 3.02
CA GLU A 244 -13.07 -15.98 3.02
C GLU A 244 -12.12 -14.97 2.33
N GLN A 245 -12.52 -14.44 1.17
CA GLN A 245 -11.74 -13.41 0.47
C GLN A 245 -11.66 -12.11 1.28
N SER A 246 -12.78 -11.65 1.84
CA SER A 246 -12.81 -10.46 2.71
C SER A 246 -11.92 -10.66 3.95
N THR A 247 -11.95 -11.86 4.53
CA THR A 247 -11.13 -12.25 5.68
C THR A 247 -9.65 -12.22 5.34
N SER A 248 -9.25 -12.71 4.16
CA SER A 248 -7.86 -12.64 3.68
C SER A 248 -7.35 -11.20 3.61
N HIS A 249 -8.18 -10.24 3.18
CA HIS A 249 -7.82 -8.82 3.17
C HIS A 249 -7.66 -8.25 4.58
N ILE A 250 -8.56 -8.59 5.52
CA ILE A 250 -8.46 -8.17 6.92
C ILE A 250 -7.18 -8.71 7.57
N VAL A 251 -6.84 -9.98 7.35
CA VAL A 251 -5.60 -10.59 7.85
C VAL A 251 -4.38 -9.82 7.35
N LYS A 252 -4.31 -9.53 6.05
CA LYS A 252 -3.21 -8.75 5.45
C LYS A 252 -3.12 -7.34 6.02
N ASP A 253 -4.24 -6.66 6.25
CA ASP A 253 -4.25 -5.33 6.87
C ASP A 253 -3.69 -5.37 8.30
N ILE A 254 -4.09 -6.38 9.08
CA ILE A 254 -3.59 -6.60 10.44
C ILE A 254 -2.09 -6.94 10.42
N GLU A 255 -1.64 -7.80 9.50
CA GLU A 255 -0.22 -8.12 9.33
C GLU A 255 0.62 -6.88 9.00
N LYS A 256 0.13 -6.03 8.10
CA LYS A 256 0.79 -4.76 7.75
C LYS A 256 0.88 -3.82 8.95
N PHE A 257 -0.20 -3.71 9.73
CA PHE A 257 -0.21 -2.89 10.94
C PHE A 257 0.76 -3.41 12.02
N LEU A 258 1.01 -4.72 12.03
CA LEU A 258 1.92 -5.39 12.96
C LEU A 258 3.33 -5.58 12.40
N LEU A 259 3.61 -5.07 11.21
CA LEU A 259 4.95 -5.10 10.62
C LEU A 259 5.94 -4.39 11.56
N SER A 260 7.09 -5.03 11.79
CA SER A 260 8.12 -4.57 12.74
C SER A 260 7.70 -4.53 14.22
N LYS A 261 6.52 -5.06 14.58
CA LYS A 261 6.09 -5.25 15.98
C LYS A 261 6.35 -6.69 16.45
N PRO A 262 6.49 -6.93 17.77
CA PRO A 262 6.78 -8.26 18.33
C PRO A 262 5.53 -9.17 18.36
N TYR A 263 4.67 -9.09 17.34
CA TYR A 263 3.46 -9.90 17.22
C TYR A 263 3.49 -10.69 15.90
N SER A 264 2.93 -11.89 15.95
CA SER A 264 2.66 -12.76 14.81
C SER A 264 1.15 -12.84 14.59
N VAL A 265 0.75 -13.01 13.33
CA VAL A 265 -0.65 -13.20 12.95
C VAL A 265 -0.77 -14.59 12.34
N ARG A 266 -1.78 -15.34 12.76
CA ARG A 266 -2.17 -16.62 12.16
C ARG A 266 -3.66 -16.59 11.87
N TYR A 267 -4.04 -17.20 10.75
CA TYR A 267 -5.44 -17.41 10.43
C TYR A 267 -5.72 -18.92 10.35
N GLU A 268 -6.55 -19.42 11.25
CA GLU A 268 -6.93 -20.83 11.30
C GLU A 268 -8.35 -20.98 11.85
N HIS A 269 -9.12 -21.94 11.35
CA HIS A 269 -10.47 -22.25 11.83
C HIS A 269 -11.41 -21.02 11.93
N PHE A 270 -11.35 -20.09 10.96
CA PHE A 270 -12.12 -18.83 10.95
C PHE A 270 -11.79 -17.87 12.10
N GLN A 271 -10.58 -18.00 12.66
CA GLN A 271 -10.05 -17.14 13.71
C GLN A 271 -8.75 -16.49 13.25
N ILE A 272 -8.63 -15.19 13.52
CA ILE A 272 -7.37 -14.46 13.43
C ILE A 272 -6.76 -14.43 14.82
N ILE A 273 -5.61 -15.07 14.98
CA ILE A 273 -4.90 -15.18 16.25
C ILE A 273 -3.66 -14.30 16.16
N ILE A 274 -3.54 -13.38 17.10
CA ILE A 274 -2.42 -12.45 17.20
C ILE A 274 -1.74 -12.70 18.54
N ALA A 275 -0.48 -13.13 18.51
CA ALA A 275 0.28 -13.48 19.70
C ALA A 275 1.68 -12.88 19.63
N THR A 276 2.30 -12.64 20.78
CA THR A 276 3.71 -12.22 20.82
C THR A 276 4.58 -13.24 20.09
N LYS A 277 5.56 -12.76 19.31
CA LYS A 277 6.58 -13.63 18.72
C LYS A 277 7.42 -14.16 19.87
N ASP A 278 7.32 -15.46 20.17
CA ASP A 278 8.28 -16.12 21.04
C ASP A 278 9.64 -16.04 20.33
N HIS A 279 10.59 -15.34 20.94
CA HIS A 279 11.99 -15.38 20.52
C HIS A 279 12.55 -16.76 20.91
N PRO A 280 13.02 -17.59 19.96
CA PRO A 280 14.07 -18.53 20.28
C PRO A 280 15.37 -17.78 20.61
#